data_AF-A0A929GL07-F1
#
_entry.id   AF-A0A929GL07-F1
#
_cell.length_a   1.000
_cell.length_b   1.000
_cell.length_c   1.000
_cell.angle_alpha   90.00
_cell.angle_beta   90.00
_cell.angle_gamma   90.00
#
_symmetry.space_group_name_H-M   'P 1'
#
loop_
_entity.id
_entity.type
_entity.pdbx_description
1 polymer ?
#
loop_
_entity_poly.entity_id
_entity_poly.type
_entity_poly.pdbx_seq_one_letter_code
_entity_poly.pdbx_strand_id
1 'polypeptide(L)'
;MKPLTGTPVFRQKTKPLTADVLADKANRGQLQKDEMEGGTFTISNMGMLGVESFGALVTPPQAAVLAVGTVKGEVIVDDQGEPAVAPIMLVGD
;
A
#
# COMPACT_ATOMS: atom_id res chain seq x y z
N MET A 1 -12.48 -15.55 10.78
CA MET A 1 -11.47 -14.47 10.74
C MET A 1 -12.19 -13.18 11.14
N LYS A 2 -11.79 -12.53 12.23
CA LYS A 2 -12.43 -11.27 12.66
C LYS A 2 -12.06 -10.21 11.61
N PRO A 3 -13.01 -9.43 11.05
CA PRO A 3 -12.68 -8.44 10.04
C PRO A 3 -11.67 -7.43 10.57
N LEU A 4 -10.72 -7.03 9.72
CA LEU A 4 -9.80 -5.92 9.96
C LEU A 4 -10.64 -4.63 10.03
N THR A 5 -10.98 -4.20 11.23
CA THR A 5 -11.74 -2.96 11.42
C THR A 5 -10.76 -1.78 11.44
N GLY A 6 -10.46 -1.21 10.26
CA GLY A 6 -9.74 0.06 10.10
C GLY A 6 -8.37 -0.03 9.41
N THR A 7 -7.97 1.06 8.75
CA THR A 7 -6.67 1.21 8.09
C THR A 7 -5.63 1.73 9.09
N PRO A 8 -4.55 1.00 9.40
CA PRO A 8 -3.53 1.48 10.32
C PRO A 8 -2.77 2.68 9.73
N VAL A 9 -2.40 3.63 10.59
CA VAL A 9 -1.72 4.88 10.24
C VAL A 9 -0.28 4.83 10.75
N PHE A 10 0.66 4.83 9.81
CA PHE A 10 2.09 4.99 10.11
C PHE A 10 2.43 6.46 10.36
N ARG A 11 3.21 6.75 11.42
CA ARG A 11 3.62 8.12 11.80
C ARG A 11 5.13 8.21 11.98
N GLN A 12 5.76 9.13 11.26
CA GLN A 12 7.21 9.32 11.29
C GLN A 12 7.75 9.89 12.62
N LYS A 13 6.94 10.61 13.41
CA LYS A 13 7.39 11.36 14.61
C LYS A 13 7.24 10.62 15.94
N THR A 14 6.66 9.43 15.97
CA THR A 14 6.52 8.59 17.17
C THR A 14 7.51 7.42 17.11
N LYS A 15 7.89 6.85 18.28
CA LYS A 15 8.70 5.62 18.46
C LYS A 15 8.52 4.62 17.29
N PRO A 16 9.54 3.83 16.89
CA PRO A 16 9.52 3.05 15.66
C PRO A 16 8.47 1.93 15.74
N LEU A 17 7.21 2.26 15.45
CA LEU A 17 6.20 1.31 15.03
C LEU A 17 6.47 1.11 13.56
N THR A 18 7.30 0.14 13.27
CA THR A 18 7.57 -0.30 11.90
C THR A 18 6.30 -0.93 11.32
N ALA A 19 6.17 -0.93 9.99
CA ALA A 19 4.95 -1.37 9.32
C ALA A 19 4.59 -2.84 9.68
N ASP A 20 5.59 -3.67 9.95
CA ASP A 20 5.44 -5.04 10.43
C ASP A 20 4.69 -5.10 11.77
N VAL A 21 4.99 -4.23 12.75
CA VAL A 21 4.31 -4.24 14.05
C VAL A 21 2.82 -3.91 13.90
N LEU A 22 2.48 -2.93 13.06
CA LEU A 22 1.09 -2.56 12.79
C LEU A 22 0.37 -3.68 12.02
N ALA A 23 1.01 -4.30 11.03
CA ALA A 23 0.46 -5.44 10.31
C ALA A 23 0.18 -6.64 11.24
N ASP A 24 1.10 -6.93 12.14
CA ASP A 24 0.99 -7.96 13.15
C ASP A 24 -0.19 -7.72 14.10
N LYS A 25 -0.32 -6.49 14.61
CA LYS A 25 -1.47 -6.08 15.43
C LYS A 25 -2.78 -6.18 14.65
N ALA A 26 -2.79 -5.73 13.39
CA ALA A 26 -3.96 -5.81 12.52
C ALA A 26 -4.43 -7.26 12.35
N ASN A 27 -3.51 -8.17 12.00
CA ASN A 27 -3.78 -9.60 11.84
C ASN A 27 -4.32 -10.25 13.13
N ARG A 28 -3.85 -9.79 14.30
CA ARG A 28 -4.33 -10.25 15.62
C ARG A 28 -5.59 -9.52 16.11
N GLY A 29 -6.08 -8.50 15.39
CA GLY A 29 -7.22 -7.67 15.80
C GLY A 29 -6.93 -6.81 17.05
N GLN A 30 -5.66 -6.40 17.21
CA GLN A 30 -5.11 -5.68 18.37
C GLN A 30 -4.79 -4.21 18.08
N LEU A 31 -5.22 -3.68 16.93
CA LEU A 31 -5.05 -2.27 16.60
C LEU A 31 -5.81 -1.40 17.60
N GLN A 32 -5.13 -0.36 18.09
CA GLN A 32 -5.72 0.66 18.93
C GLN A 32 -6.31 1.78 18.08
N LYS A 33 -7.28 2.52 18.64
CA LYS A 33 -8.00 3.59 17.92
C LYS A 33 -7.07 4.68 17.38
N ASP A 34 -6.09 5.09 18.19
CA ASP A 34 -5.07 6.08 17.82
C ASP A 34 -4.12 5.63 16.70
N GLU A 35 -3.99 4.30 16.51
CA GLU A 35 -3.25 3.67 15.42
C GLU A 35 -4.04 3.65 14.10
N MET A 36 -5.32 4.07 14.07
CA MET A 36 -6.17 4.05 12.87
C MET A 36 -6.71 5.44 12.49
N GLU A 37 -6.49 6.45 13.32
CA GLU A 37 -7.02 7.81 13.12
C GLU A 37 -5.96 8.78 12.60
N GLY A 38 -6.39 9.93 12.05
CA GLY A 38 -5.49 11.03 11.70
C GLY A 38 -4.45 10.69 10.63
N GLY A 39 -4.77 9.76 9.71
CA GLY A 39 -4.04 9.56 8.47
C GLY A 39 -4.32 10.69 7.49
N THR A 40 -3.34 11.01 6.64
CA THR A 40 -3.42 12.11 5.66
C THR A 40 -3.45 11.63 4.22
N PHE A 41 -3.01 10.38 4.00
CA PHE A 41 -2.82 9.72 2.72
C PHE A 41 -2.92 8.21 2.92
N THR A 42 -3.49 7.48 1.97
CA THR A 42 -3.55 6.01 2.00
C THR A 42 -2.75 5.40 0.86
N ILE A 43 -2.07 4.27 1.11
CA ILE A 43 -1.52 3.40 0.08
C ILE A 43 -2.29 2.09 0.12
N SER A 44 -2.83 1.67 -1.02
CA SER A 44 -3.54 0.39 -1.15
C SER A 44 -2.75 -0.53 -2.08
N ASN A 45 -2.19 -1.60 -1.51
CA ASN A 45 -1.43 -2.60 -2.26
C ASN A 45 -2.32 -3.80 -2.59
N MET A 46 -2.89 -3.82 -3.80
CA MET A 46 -3.61 -4.98 -4.33
C MET A 46 -2.70 -5.88 -5.17
N GLY A 47 -1.45 -5.47 -5.42
CA GLY A 47 -0.46 -6.29 -6.12
C GLY A 47 -0.13 -7.59 -5.39
N MET A 48 -0.24 -7.61 -4.06
CA MET A 48 -0.08 -8.85 -3.29
C MET A 48 -1.18 -9.89 -3.58
N LEU A 49 -2.31 -9.46 -4.14
CA LEU A 49 -3.44 -10.30 -4.54
C LEU A 49 -3.45 -10.57 -6.05
N GLY A 50 -2.40 -10.17 -6.79
CA GLY A 50 -2.29 -10.37 -8.23
C GLY A 50 -3.03 -9.33 -9.08
N VAL A 51 -3.51 -8.23 -8.49
CA VAL A 51 -4.21 -7.17 -9.24
C VAL A 51 -3.21 -6.25 -9.92
N GLU A 52 -3.29 -6.13 -11.26
CA GLU A 52 -2.40 -5.26 -12.02
C GLU A 52 -2.76 -3.78 -11.94
N SER A 53 -4.05 -3.45 -11.93
CA SER A 53 -4.55 -2.07 -11.82
C SER A 53 -5.94 -2.07 -11.20
N PHE A 54 -6.22 -1.03 -10.40
CA PHE A 54 -7.54 -0.77 -9.83
C PHE A 54 -7.67 0.72 -9.52
N GLY A 55 -8.91 1.23 -9.55
CA GLY A 55 -9.21 2.57 -9.04
C GLY A 55 -9.45 2.48 -7.54
N ALA A 56 -8.74 3.30 -6.76
CA ALA A 56 -8.94 3.35 -5.33
C ALA A 56 -9.99 4.42 -4.95
N LEU A 57 -10.65 4.21 -3.81
CA LEU A 57 -11.59 5.18 -3.26
C LEU A 57 -10.90 6.00 -2.16
N VAL A 58 -10.79 7.31 -2.38
CA VAL A 58 -10.31 8.25 -1.36
C VAL A 58 -11.22 8.15 -0.14
N THR A 59 -10.64 7.99 1.04
CA THR A 59 -11.37 7.94 2.31
C THR A 59 -11.35 9.33 2.96
N PRO A 60 -12.46 10.09 2.97
CA PRO A 60 -12.48 11.40 3.61
C PRO A 60 -12.11 11.31 5.11
N PRO A 61 -11.34 12.26 5.67
CA PRO A 61 -10.87 13.53 5.11
C PRO A 61 -9.49 13.46 4.43
N GLN A 62 -9.01 12.28 4.04
CA GLN A 62 -7.68 12.14 3.44
C GLN A 62 -7.63 12.77 2.05
N ALA A 63 -6.46 13.28 1.67
CA ALA A 63 -6.31 14.06 0.44
C ALA A 63 -6.25 13.19 -0.83
N ALA A 64 -5.71 11.98 -0.72
CA ALA A 64 -5.53 11.06 -1.84
C ALA A 64 -5.28 9.63 -1.34
N VAL A 65 -5.42 8.68 -2.26
CA VAL A 65 -5.00 7.30 -2.11
C VAL A 65 -4.11 6.92 -3.30
N LEU A 66 -3.15 6.01 -3.07
CA LEU A 66 -2.28 5.44 -4.09
C LEU A 66 -2.64 3.99 -4.31
N ALA A 67 -3.11 3.65 -5.50
CA ALA A 67 -3.36 2.28 -5.91
C ALA A 67 -2.06 1.65 -6.42
N VAL A 68 -1.58 0.58 -5.77
CA VAL A 68 -0.35 -0.13 -6.12
C VAL A 68 -0.69 -1.52 -6.66
N GLY A 69 -0.32 -1.77 -7.91
CA GLY A 69 -0.53 -3.03 -8.62
C GLY A 69 0.61 -4.06 -8.42
N THR A 70 0.44 -5.23 -9.04
CA THR A 70 1.44 -6.31 -9.03
C THR A 70 2.73 -5.90 -9.71
N VAL A 71 3.87 -6.30 -9.14
CA VAL A 71 5.16 -6.22 -9.82
C VAL A 71 5.31 -7.43 -10.75
N LYS A 72 5.52 -7.20 -12.05
CA LYS A 72 5.77 -8.27 -13.02
C LYS A 72 6.92 -7.94 -13.96
N GLY A 73 7.57 -8.97 -14.50
CA GLY A 73 8.60 -8.79 -15.53
C GLY A 73 7.95 -8.38 -16.85
N GLU A 74 8.34 -7.24 -17.38
CA GLU A 74 7.92 -6.76 -18.69
C GLU A 74 9.12 -6.48 -19.58
N VAL A 75 8.95 -6.64 -20.89
CA VAL A 75 9.96 -6.25 -21.87
C VAL A 75 9.94 -4.73 -21.99
N ILE A 76 11.08 -4.11 -21.71
CA ILE A 76 11.34 -2.68 -21.89
C ILE A 76 12.45 -2.48 -22.92
N VAL A 77 12.61 -1.24 -23.35
CA VAL A 77 13.82 -0.79 -24.06
C VAL A 77 14.74 -0.19 -23.01
N ASP A 78 15.98 -0.68 -22.93
CA ASP A 78 16.98 -0.15 -22.01
C ASP A 78 17.64 1.14 -22.53
N ASP A 79 18.57 1.69 -21.74
CA ASP A 79 19.27 2.93 -22.07
C ASP A 79 20.15 2.82 -23.34
N GLN A 80 20.43 1.60 -23.81
CA GLN A 80 21.21 1.32 -25.02
C GLN A 80 20.31 1.11 -26.25
N GLY A 81 18.99 1.12 -26.06
CA GLY A 81 18.01 0.88 -27.12
C GLY A 81 17.71 -0.59 -27.36
N GLU A 82 18.17 -1.49 -26.50
CA GLU A 82 18.02 -2.93 -26.67
C GLU A 82 16.86 -3.48 -25.82
N PRO A 83 16.20 -4.59 -26.25
CA PRO A 83 15.17 -5.24 -25.44
C PRO A 83 15.75 -5.85 -24.16
N ALA A 84 15.19 -5.46 -23.01
CA ALA A 84 15.53 -6.00 -21.71
C ALA A 84 14.28 -6.36 -20.90
N VAL A 85 14.39 -7.23 -19.90
CA VAL A 85 13.28 -7.53 -18.97
C VAL A 85 13.49 -6.78 -17.67
N ALA A 86 12.50 -6.00 -17.26
CA ALA A 86 12.54 -5.23 -16.02
C ALA A 86 11.28 -5.48 -15.15
N PRO A 87 11.39 -5.37 -13.81
CA PRO A 87 10.23 -5.38 -12.94
C PRO A 87 9.45 -4.08 -13.10
N ILE A 88 8.22 -4.17 -13.59
CA ILE A 88 7.30 -3.04 -13.77
C ILE A 88 6.13 -3.17 -12.80
N MET A 89 5.67 -2.03 -12.30
CA MET A 89 4.55 -1.89 -11.38
C MET A 89 3.69 -0.72 -11.82
N LEU A 90 2.39 -0.95 -11.98
CA LEU A 90 1.44 0.12 -12.25
C LEU A 90 1.03 0.80 -10.95
N VAL A 91 0.96 2.13 -11.00
CA VAL A 91 0.56 2.98 -9.87
C VAL A 91 -0.53 3.93 -10.34
N GLY A 92 -1.65 3.96 -9.63
CA GLY A 92 -2.82 4.79 -9.93
C GLY A 92 -3.33 5.55 -8.70
N ASP A 93 -4.46 6.23 -8.89
CA ASP A 93 -5.20 7.01 -7.88
C ASP A 93 -6.43 6.29 -7.31
#